data_AF-A0A4Q5SB31-F1
#
_entry.id   AF-A0A4Q5SB31-F1
#
_cell.length_a   1.000
_cell.length_b   1.000
_cell.length_c   1.000
_cell.angle_alpha   90.00
_cell.angle_beta   90.00
_cell.angle_gamma   90.00
#
_symmetry.space_group_name_H-M   'P 1'
#
loop_
_entity.id
_entity.type
_entity.pdbx_description
1 polymer ?
#
loop_
_entity_poly.entity_id
_entity_poly.type
_entity_poly.pdbx_seq_one_letter_code
_entity_poly.pdbx_strand_id
1 'polypeptide(L)' 'MSKSEPPDKPKLALIAGPTASGKSALGVTLAQKLEAAGRRAVVLNADSAQVYADLRVLSARPSEAE' A
#
# COMPACT_ATOMS: atom_id res chain seq x y z
N MET A 1 27.79 -24.11 11.23
CA MET A 1 26.55 -23.33 11.43
C MET A 1 25.81 -23.28 10.09
N SER A 2 24.88 -24.21 9.87
CA SER A 2 24.13 -24.29 8.60
C SER A 2 23.20 -23.07 8.49
N LYS A 3 23.36 -22.25 7.44
CA LYS A 3 22.34 -21.27 7.06
C LYS A 3 21.20 -22.05 6.42
N SER A 4 20.14 -22.32 7.17
CA SER A 4 18.88 -22.80 6.61
C SER A 4 18.37 -21.80 5.58
N GLU A 5 17.85 -22.28 4.45
CA GLU A 5 17.18 -21.43 3.47
C GLU A 5 16.06 -20.62 4.15
N PRO A 6 15.95 -19.31 3.84
CA PRO A 6 14.88 -18.51 4.38
C PRO A 6 13.54 -19.04 3.88
N PRO A 7 12.50 -19.07 4.74
CA PRO A 7 11.18 -19.56 4.35
C PRO A 7 10.62 -18.74 3.20
N ASP A 8 9.81 -19.38 2.35
CA ASP A 8 9.12 -18.72 1.25
C ASP A 8 8.17 -17.65 1.82
N LYS A 9 8.32 -16.39 1.38
CA LYS A 9 7.61 -15.24 1.95
C LYS A 9 6.45 -14.82 1.06
N PRO A 10 5.37 -14.28 1.64
CA PRO A 10 4.29 -13.68 0.86
C PRO A 10 4.83 -12.57 -0.07
N LYS A 11 4.24 -12.46 -1.27
CA LYS A 11 4.56 -11.38 -2.21
C LYS A 11 4.15 -10.02 -1.63
N LEU A 12 5.03 -9.03 -1.71
CA LEU A 12 4.81 -7.67 -1.24
C LEU A 12 5.25 -6.66 -2.31
N ALA A 13 4.41 -5.66 -2.59
CA ALA A 13 4.78 -4.49 -3.36
C ALA A 13 4.97 -3.30 -2.41
N LEU A 14 6.12 -2.62 -2.48
CA LEU A 14 6.39 -1.40 -1.71
C LEU A 14 6.37 -0.20 -2.66
N ILE A 15 5.43 0.73 -2.43
CA ILE A 15 5.26 1.94 -3.24
C ILE A 15 5.66 3.13 -2.37
N ALA A 16 6.90 3.59 -2.54
CA ALA A 16 7.46 4.73 -1.83
C ALA A 16 7.65 5.94 -2.76
N GLY A 17 7.74 7.13 -2.18
CA GLY A 17 7.93 8.38 -2.93
C GLY A 17 7.40 9.62 -2.20
N PRO A 18 7.70 10.83 -2.71
CA PRO A 18 7.29 12.09 -2.08
C PRO A 18 5.78 12.24 -1.91
N THR A 19 5.34 13.06 -0.95
CA THR A 19 3.92 13.44 -0.82
C THR A 19 3.40 14.02 -2.14
N ALA A 20 2.12 13.76 -2.46
CA ALA A 20 1.45 14.15 -3.71
C ALA A 20 1.99 13.53 -5.02
N SER A 21 2.93 12.56 -4.97
CA SER A 21 3.45 11.90 -6.17
C SER A 21 2.54 10.81 -6.77
N GLY A 22 1.28 10.69 -6.34
CA GLY A 22 0.33 9.70 -6.88
C GLY A 22 0.44 8.27 -6.32
N LYS A 23 1.14 8.05 -5.20
CA LYS A 23 1.36 6.71 -4.62
C LYS A 23 0.08 5.93 -4.33
N SER A 24 -0.90 6.57 -3.68
CA SER A 24 -2.18 5.95 -3.33
C SER A 24 -2.93 5.50 -4.59
N ALA A 25 -2.99 6.36 -5.62
CA ALA A 25 -3.61 6.04 -6.90
C ALA A 25 -2.94 4.82 -7.58
N LEU A 26 -1.60 4.75 -7.56
CA LEU A 26 -0.87 3.60 -8.07
C LEU A 26 -1.16 2.31 -7.27
N GLY A 27 -1.22 2.40 -5.94
CA GLY A 27 -1.52 1.28 -5.05
C GLY A 27 -2.92 0.70 -5.29
N VAL A 28 -3.93 1.56 -5.38
CA VAL A 28 -5.32 1.16 -5.69
C VAL A 28 -5.40 0.54 -7.09
N THR A 29 -4.81 1.18 -8.10
CA THR A 29 -4.79 0.66 -9.48
C THR A 29 -4.14 -0.73 -9.55
N LEU A 30 -3.03 -0.94 -8.84
CA LEU A 30 -2.37 -2.24 -8.80
C LEU A 30 -3.24 -3.30 -8.11
N ALA A 31 -3.87 -2.97 -6.98
CA ALA A 31 -4.75 -3.88 -6.27
C ALA A 31 -5.93 -4.32 -7.14
N GLN A 32 -6.61 -3.38 -7.80
CA GLN A 32 -7.70 -3.65 -8.74
C GLN A 32 -7.27 -4.56 -9.90
N LYS A 33 -6.09 -4.31 -10.50
CA LYS A 33 -5.55 -5.15 -11.57
C LYS A 33 -5.22 -6.57 -11.10
N LEU A 34 -4.74 -6.72 -9.86
CA LEU A 34 -4.46 -8.04 -9.28
C LEU A 34 -5.76 -8.80 -9.01
N GLU A 35 -6.77 -8.14 -8.46
CA GLU A 35 -8.08 -8.75 -8.21
C GLU A 35 -8.74 -9.20 -9.52
N ALA A 36 -8.71 -8.35 -10.56
CA ALA A 36 -9.18 -8.70 -11.90
C ALA A 36 -8.43 -9.92 -12.50
N ALA A 37 -7.17 -10.14 -12.11
CA ALA A 37 -6.37 -11.30 -12.48
C ALA A 37 -6.58 -12.52 -11.55
N GLY A 38 -7.60 -12.51 -10.70
CA GLY A 38 -7.92 -13.60 -9.77
C GLY A 38 -7.01 -13.67 -8.55
N ARG A 39 -6.28 -12.60 -8.22
CA ARG A 39 -5.35 -12.54 -7.09
C ARG A 39 -5.86 -11.55 -6.05
N ARG A 40 -6.10 -12.04 -4.83
CA ARG A 40 -6.42 -11.16 -3.69
C ARG A 40 -5.29 -10.16 -3.45
N ALA A 41 -5.64 -8.89 -3.29
CA ALA A 41 -4.72 -7.82 -2.95
C ALA A 41 -5.33 -6.96 -1.83
N VAL A 42 -4.46 -6.34 -1.02
CA VAL A 42 -4.87 -5.39 0.03
C VAL A 42 -3.85 -4.25 0.01
N VAL A 43 -4.34 -3.01 0.04
CA VAL A 43 -3.50 -1.83 0.21
C VAL A 43 -3.31 -1.60 1.71
N LEU A 44 -2.06 -1.58 2.16
CA LEU A 44 -1.70 -1.25 3.54
C LEU A 44 -1.14 0.17 3.58
N ASN A 45 -1.75 1.03 4.40
CA ASN A 45 -1.21 2.36 4.66
C ASN A 45 0.11 2.26 5.45
N ALA A 46 1.12 3.00 5.01
CA ALA A 46 2.44 3.10 5.65
C ALA A 46 2.84 4.55 5.98
N ASP A 47 1.90 5.49 5.95
CA ASP A 47 2.09 6.90 6.30
C ASP A 47 1.76 7.14 7.78
N SER A 48 2.71 7.70 8.52
CA SER A 48 2.60 7.92 9.96
C SER A 48 1.65 9.06 10.34
N ALA A 49 1.28 9.96 9.42
CA ALA A 49 0.33 11.04 9.68
C ALA A 49 -1.11 10.60 9.39
N GLN A 50 -1.33 9.71 8.42
CA GLN A 50 -2.68 9.28 8.01
C GLN A 50 -3.40 8.37 9.02
N VAL A 51 -2.70 7.89 10.05
CA VAL A 51 -3.27 7.08 11.15
C VAL A 51 -4.17 7.89 12.09
N TYR A 52 -4.00 9.22 12.14
CA TYR A 52 -4.80 10.09 12.99
C TYR A 52 -6.13 10.43 12.32
N ALA A 53 -7.24 10.18 13.01
CA ALA A 53 -8.59 10.40 12.48
C ALA A 53 -8.84 11.87 12.09
N ASP A 54 -8.38 12.79 12.93
CA ASP A 54 -8.65 14.23 12.82
C ASP A 54 -7.80 14.94 11.75
N LEU A 55 -6.75 14.29 11.23
CA LEU A 55 -5.78 14.93 10.34
C LEU A 55 -6.04 14.69 8.85
N ARG A 56 -7.22 14.18 8.45
CA ARG A 56 -7.51 13.71 7.07
C ARG A 56 -7.02 14.66 5.97
N VAL A 57 -7.36 15.94 6.08
CA VAL A 57 -6.99 16.96 5.09
C VAL A 57 -5.48 17.24 5.12
N LEU A 58 -4.92 17.42 6.31
CA LEU A 58 -3.50 17.73 6.49
C LEU A 58 -2.57 16.58 6.10
N SER A 59 -3.02 15.34 6.26
CA SER A 59 -2.26 14.14 5.90
C SER A 59 -2.42 13.73 4.43
N ALA A 60 -3.15 14.51 3.62
CA ALA A 60 -3.54 14.14 2.26
C ALA A 60 -4.11 12.70 2.18
N ARG A 61 -4.94 12.31 3.17
CA ARG A 61 -5.50 10.95 3.22
C ARG A 61 -6.58 10.82 2.15
N PRO A 62 -6.56 9.76 1.32
CA PRO A 62 -7.58 9.53 0.31
C PRO A 62 -9.01 9.60 0.86
N SER A 63 -9.91 10.16 0.05
CA SER A 63 -11.35 10.04 0.23
C SER A 63 -11.82 8.59 -0.02
N GLU A 64 -13.08 8.27 0.26
CA GLU A 64 -13.63 6.95 -0.13
C GLU A 64 -13.90 6.84 -1.63
N ALA A 65 -14.00 7.99 -2.32
CA ALA A 65 -14.19 8.05 -3.76
C ALA A 65 -12.88 7.88 -4.54
N GLU A 66 -11.74 7.98 -3.86
CA GLU A 66 -10.38 7.79 -4.38
C GLU A 66 -9.84 6.40 -4.03
#